data_AF-A0A972S2F2-F1
#
_entry.id   AF-A0A972S2F2-F1
#
_cell.length_a   1.000
_cell.length_b   1.000
_cell.length_c   1.000
_cell.angle_alpha   90.00
_cell.angle_beta   90.00
_cell.angle_gamma   90.00
#
_symmetry.space_group_name_H-M   'P 1'
#
loop_
_entity.id
_entity.type
_entity.pdbx_description
1 polymer ?
#
loop_
_entity_poly.entity_id
_entity_poly.type
_entity_poly.pdbx_seq_one_letter_code
_entity_poly.pdbx_strand_id
1 'polypeptide(L)'
;MKSTSEIVKQRPIAYYPIYRDIAGSITGGILLSQLMYWFKIKDKFYKTDKELKRELNFTDSELRGAKRKIRDLDFISVKKEGLPAKNYYKINWEKYRTCMVKFTEPVVLNSHYQLCEIHTTITKNTYLENTYREKEKIYKKKRWKDLKKDEQERIIRQLEDIEAEPLPIDEFISSLEAKGYRYEDFIEAYKSWVSRAQNWRRGGDRGENIEKTDLNSNSRLNNLPPKDAYIVEEW
;
A
#
# COMPACT_ATOMS: atom_id res chain seq x y z
N MET A 1 -7.82 32.92 4.67
CA MET A 1 -6.59 32.42 5.31
C MET A 1 -6.52 30.92 5.03
N LYS A 2 -5.50 30.42 4.31
CA LYS A 2 -5.40 28.96 4.06
C LYS A 2 -5.20 28.25 5.40
N SER A 3 -5.93 27.16 5.65
CA SER A 3 -5.79 26.36 6.87
C SER A 3 -4.34 25.86 6.97
N THR A 4 -3.74 25.88 8.16
CA THR A 4 -2.35 25.44 8.41
C THR A 4 -2.07 24.04 7.85
N SER A 5 -3.10 23.18 7.79
CA SER A 5 -3.06 21.86 7.16
C SER A 5 -2.77 21.87 5.65
N GLU A 6 -3.11 22.94 4.95
CA GLU A 6 -2.86 23.08 3.50
C GLU A 6 -1.41 23.42 3.18
N ILE A 7 -0.69 24.04 4.10
CA ILE A 7 0.72 24.43 3.94
C ILE A 7 1.62 23.18 3.99
N VAL A 8 1.20 22.14 4.72
CA VAL A 8 1.92 20.86 4.87
C VAL A 8 1.44 19.81 3.85
N LYS A 9 0.88 20.21 2.70
CA LYS A 9 0.62 19.29 1.58
C LYS A 9 1.87 19.01 0.73
N GLN A 10 3.05 18.91 1.36
CA GLN A 10 4.29 18.59 0.64
C GLN A 10 4.45 17.06 0.53
N ARG A 11 4.97 16.60 -0.61
CA ARG A 11 5.25 15.18 -0.82
C ARG A 11 6.32 14.73 0.19
N PRO A 12 6.07 13.67 1.00
CA PRO A 12 7.07 13.19 1.94
C PRO A 12 8.30 12.64 1.23
N ILE A 13 9.47 12.83 1.84
CA ILE A 13 10.74 12.24 1.39
C ILE A 13 10.93 10.90 2.12
N ALA A 14 11.03 9.82 1.35
CA ALA A 14 11.25 8.50 1.92
C ALA A 14 12.68 8.34 2.44
N TYR A 15 12.82 7.82 3.65
CA TYR A 15 14.09 7.49 4.28
C TYR A 15 14.10 6.02 4.71
N TYR A 16 15.06 5.25 4.21
CA TYR A 16 15.26 3.86 4.59
C TYR A 16 16.63 3.70 5.30
N PRO A 17 16.66 3.28 6.58
CA PRO A 17 17.91 3.14 7.34
C PRO A 17 18.97 2.26 6.66
N ILE A 18 18.55 1.14 6.06
CA ILE A 18 19.46 0.25 5.33
C ILE A 18 20.22 0.96 4.20
N TYR A 19 19.59 1.91 3.52
CA TYR A 19 20.26 2.68 2.46
C TYR A 19 21.23 3.72 3.02
N ARG A 20 21.00 4.24 4.24
CA ARG A 20 21.99 5.04 4.96
C ARG A 20 23.21 4.19 5.31
N ASP A 21 23.02 2.95 5.72
CA ASP A 21 24.12 2.06 6.08
C ASP A 21 24.95 1.66 4.86
N ILE A 22 24.27 1.33 3.75
CA ILE A 22 24.92 1.05 2.46
C ILE A 22 25.69 2.27 1.94
N ALA A 23 25.09 3.46 1.97
CA ALA A 23 25.72 4.67 1.46
C ALA A 23 26.72 5.31 2.45
N GLY A 24 26.73 4.88 3.71
CA GLY A 24 27.58 5.41 4.78
C GLY A 24 27.29 6.86 5.18
N SER A 25 26.14 7.43 4.80
CA SER A 25 25.69 8.76 5.24
C SER A 25 24.18 8.95 5.07
N ILE A 26 23.60 9.88 5.85
CA ILE A 26 22.16 10.19 5.77
C ILE A 26 21.79 10.71 4.38
N THR A 27 22.52 11.71 3.87
CA THR A 27 22.25 12.31 2.55
C THR A 27 22.48 11.30 1.41
N GLY A 28 23.47 10.41 1.55
CA GLY A 28 23.69 9.31 0.62
C GLY A 28 22.54 8.30 0.64
N GLY A 29 22.04 7.95 1.82
CA GLY A 29 20.90 7.03 1.98
C GLY A 29 19.59 7.60 1.43
N ILE A 30 19.32 8.90 1.64
CA ILE A 30 18.17 9.59 1.06
C ILE A 30 18.27 9.59 -0.47
N LEU A 31 19.44 9.97 -1.03
CA LEU A 31 19.61 9.93 -2.48
C LEU A 31 19.46 8.51 -3.03
N LEU A 32 20.04 7.50 -2.37
CA LEU A 32 19.88 6.10 -2.77
C LEU A 32 18.40 5.67 -2.74
N SER A 33 17.66 6.03 -1.69
CA SER A 33 16.22 5.80 -1.59
C SER A 33 15.47 6.35 -2.81
N GLN A 34 15.80 7.57 -3.21
CA GLN A 34 15.19 8.22 -4.36
C GLN A 34 15.60 7.58 -5.70
N LEU A 35 16.86 7.19 -5.87
CA LEU A 35 17.30 6.49 -7.07
C LEU A 35 16.61 5.12 -7.19
N MET A 36 16.47 4.39 -6.09
CA MET A 36 15.76 3.10 -6.06
C MET A 36 14.28 3.24 -6.42
N TYR A 37 13.62 4.34 -6.02
CA TYR A 37 12.26 4.64 -6.50
C TYR A 37 12.20 4.74 -8.03
N TRP A 38 13.16 5.42 -8.65
CA TRP A 38 13.23 5.50 -10.11
C TRP A 38 13.60 4.16 -10.76
N PHE A 39 14.49 3.37 -10.15
CA PHE A 39 14.86 2.04 -10.64
C PHE A 39 13.70 1.03 -10.62
N LYS A 40 12.68 1.22 -9.78
CA LYS A 40 11.44 0.42 -9.85
C LYS A 40 10.71 0.56 -11.19
N ILE A 41 10.90 1.69 -11.87
CA ILE A 41 10.23 1.99 -13.15
C ILE A 41 11.14 1.64 -14.32
N LYS A 42 12.45 1.96 -14.24
CA LYS A 42 13.43 1.74 -15.31
C LYS A 42 14.82 1.46 -14.77
N ASP A 43 15.51 0.45 -15.30
CA ASP A 43 16.89 0.11 -14.93
C ASP A 43 17.94 1.18 -15.26
N LYS A 44 17.63 2.07 -16.22
CA LYS A 44 18.45 3.23 -16.59
C LYS A 44 17.57 4.45 -16.78
N PHE A 45 17.92 5.56 -16.15
CA PHE A 45 17.21 6.83 -16.29
C PHE A 45 18.18 8.02 -16.21
N TYR A 46 17.75 9.18 -16.69
CA TYR A 46 18.49 10.43 -16.49
C TYR A 46 17.78 11.32 -15.48
N LYS A 47 18.57 12.06 -14.69
CA LYS A 47 18.08 13.16 -13.86
C LYS A 47 19.12 14.26 -13.76
N THR A 48 18.66 15.49 -13.81
CA THR A 48 19.52 16.66 -13.58
C THR A 48 19.71 16.92 -12.10
N ASP A 49 20.81 17.60 -11.75
CA ASP A 49 21.09 17.97 -10.36
C ASP A 49 20.02 18.94 -9.82
N LYS A 50 19.46 19.80 -10.68
CA LYS A 50 18.35 20.69 -10.32
C LYS A 50 17.09 19.91 -9.96
N GLU A 51 16.75 18.86 -10.70
CA GLU A 51 15.60 18.01 -10.38
C GLU A 51 15.81 17.25 -9.07
N LEU A 52 16.98 16.63 -8.88
CA LEU A 52 17.28 15.90 -7.65
C LEU A 52 17.27 16.79 -6.42
N LYS A 53 17.86 18.00 -6.49
CA LYS A 53 17.80 18.98 -5.40
C LYS A 53 16.36 19.34 -5.05
N ARG A 54 15.51 19.56 -6.06
CA ARG A 54 14.09 19.88 -5.85
C ARG A 54 13.31 18.71 -5.25
N GLU A 55 13.58 17.48 -5.70
CA GLU A 55 12.91 16.27 -5.20
C GLU A 55 13.29 15.96 -3.73
N LEU A 56 14.55 16.22 -3.36
CA LEU A 56 15.12 15.84 -2.07
C LEU A 56 15.28 17.00 -1.09
N ASN A 57 14.94 18.21 -1.52
CA ASN A 57 15.22 19.45 -0.81
C ASN A 57 16.69 19.60 -0.37
N PHE A 58 17.62 19.27 -1.27
CA PHE A 58 19.06 19.32 -1.00
C PHE A 58 19.69 20.65 -1.46
N THR A 59 20.68 21.09 -0.70
CA THR A 59 21.68 22.07 -1.14
C THR A 59 22.67 21.46 -2.15
N ASP A 60 23.46 22.31 -2.79
CA ASP A 60 24.49 21.86 -3.74
C ASP A 60 25.61 21.03 -3.08
N SER A 61 26.00 21.36 -1.84
CA SER A 61 27.01 20.62 -1.09
C SER A 61 26.50 19.24 -0.68
N GLU A 62 25.25 19.14 -0.24
CA GLU A 62 24.60 17.88 0.13
C GLU A 62 24.46 16.96 -1.07
N LEU A 63 23.93 17.45 -2.19
CA LEU A 63 23.83 16.63 -3.40
C LEU A 63 25.20 16.17 -3.89
N ARG A 64 26.21 17.05 -3.85
CA ARG A 64 27.58 16.69 -4.23
C ARG A 64 28.16 15.61 -3.32
N GLY A 65 27.94 15.71 -2.00
CA GLY A 65 28.31 14.70 -1.02
C GLY A 65 27.62 13.37 -1.27
N ALA A 66 26.30 13.39 -1.41
CA ALA A 66 25.51 12.20 -1.69
C ALA A 66 25.92 11.52 -3.01
N LYS A 67 26.14 12.28 -4.08
CA LYS A 67 26.61 11.75 -5.38
C LYS A 67 28.03 11.17 -5.34
N ARG A 68 28.86 11.55 -4.36
CA ARG A 68 30.14 10.86 -4.12
C ARG A 68 29.86 9.47 -3.54
N LYS A 69 29.06 9.41 -2.47
CA LYS A 69 28.65 8.13 -1.86
C LYS A 69 28.01 7.17 -2.85
N ILE A 70 27.13 7.65 -3.74
CA ILE A 70 26.53 6.81 -4.79
C ILE A 70 27.56 6.29 -5.80
N ARG A 71 28.58 7.08 -6.12
CA ARG A 71 29.65 6.65 -7.04
C ARG A 71 30.60 5.62 -6.43
N ASP A 72 30.69 5.59 -5.11
CA ASP A 72 31.48 4.60 -4.37
C ASP A 72 30.77 3.23 -4.33
N LEU A 73 29.47 3.17 -4.69
CA LEU A 73 28.71 1.93 -4.78
C LEU A 73 29.00 1.21 -6.10
N ASP A 74 29.35 -0.07 -6.02
CA ASP A 74 29.74 -0.88 -7.18
C ASP A 74 28.57 -1.33 -8.07
N PHE A 75 27.33 -1.17 -7.58
CA PHE A 75 26.09 -1.55 -8.25
C PHE A 75 25.34 -0.39 -8.92
N ILE A 76 25.82 0.87 -8.80
CA ILE A 76 25.24 2.02 -9.51
C ILE A 76 26.32 2.67 -10.38
N SER A 77 26.04 2.78 -11.68
CA SER A 77 26.88 3.53 -12.63
C SER A 77 26.26 4.89 -12.90
N VAL A 78 27.06 5.96 -12.76
CA VAL A 78 26.68 7.33 -13.12
C VAL A 78 27.52 7.81 -14.30
N LYS A 79 26.91 8.07 -15.45
CA LYS A 79 27.61 8.52 -16.68
C LYS A 79 26.97 9.78 -17.24
N LYS A 80 27.78 10.67 -17.82
CA LYS A 80 27.27 11.80 -18.61
C LYS A 80 27.06 11.35 -20.05
N GLU A 81 25.85 11.51 -20.57
CA GLU A 81 25.50 11.11 -21.94
C GLU A 81 24.61 12.18 -22.61
N GLY A 82 24.66 12.25 -23.94
CA GLY A 82 23.80 13.08 -24.80
C GLY A 82 24.23 14.55 -24.97
N LEU A 83 23.50 15.27 -25.82
CA LEU A 83 23.54 16.73 -25.97
C LEU A 83 22.15 17.31 -25.69
N PRO A 84 21.97 18.20 -24.69
CA PRO A 84 22.94 18.59 -23.67
C PRO A 84 23.29 17.42 -22.74
N ALA A 85 24.51 17.42 -22.20
CA ALA A 85 25.02 16.32 -21.36
C ALA A 85 24.21 16.18 -20.06
N LYS A 86 23.57 15.02 -19.86
CA LYS A 86 22.78 14.69 -18.65
C LYS A 86 23.42 13.53 -17.89
N ASN A 87 23.24 13.51 -16.57
CA ASN A 87 23.66 12.38 -15.75
C ASN A 87 22.64 11.24 -15.90
N TYR A 88 23.11 10.10 -16.40
CA TYR A 88 22.38 8.85 -16.45
C TYR A 88 22.82 7.96 -15.29
N TYR A 89 21.84 7.41 -14.59
CA TYR A 89 21.99 6.43 -13.52
C TYR A 89 21.55 5.07 -14.06
N LYS A 90 22.37 4.04 -13.84
CA LYS A 90 22.07 2.66 -14.22
C LYS A 90 22.38 1.74 -13.06
N ILE A 91 21.46 0.82 -12.74
CA ILE A 91 21.65 -0.18 -11.70
C ILE A 91 22.19 -1.49 -12.28
N ASN A 92 23.01 -2.19 -11.50
CA ASN A 92 23.35 -3.60 -11.68
C ASN A 92 22.69 -4.41 -10.56
N TRP A 93 21.61 -5.12 -10.89
CA TRP A 93 20.81 -5.85 -9.91
C TRP A 93 21.55 -7.01 -9.24
N GLU A 94 22.50 -7.65 -9.93
CA GLU A 94 23.27 -8.76 -9.36
C GLU A 94 24.20 -8.29 -8.24
N LYS A 95 24.93 -7.20 -8.51
CA LYS A 95 25.78 -6.56 -7.50
C LYS A 95 24.96 -5.96 -6.35
N TYR A 96 23.80 -5.39 -6.66
CA TYR A 96 22.88 -4.89 -5.63
C TYR A 96 22.44 -6.03 -4.69
N ARG A 97 22.00 -7.17 -5.22
CA ARG A 97 21.63 -8.34 -4.41
C ARG A 97 22.79 -8.80 -3.53
N THR A 98 23.99 -8.92 -4.12
CA THR A 98 25.20 -9.30 -3.39
C THR A 98 25.52 -8.32 -2.26
N CYS A 99 25.38 -7.02 -2.52
CA CYS A 99 25.55 -5.98 -1.50
C CYS A 99 24.53 -6.17 -0.36
N MET A 100 23.25 -6.33 -0.69
CA MET A 100 22.18 -6.49 0.30
C MET A 100 22.40 -7.70 1.22
N VAL A 101 22.89 -8.83 0.70
CA VAL A 101 23.17 -10.02 1.51
C VAL A 101 24.14 -9.71 2.66
N LYS A 102 25.18 -8.90 2.41
CA LYS A 102 26.16 -8.48 3.44
C LYS A 102 25.53 -7.69 4.59
N PHE A 103 24.47 -6.95 4.31
CA PHE A 103 23.73 -6.17 5.31
C PHE A 103 22.58 -6.95 5.96
N THR A 104 22.34 -8.20 5.53
CA THR A 104 21.31 -9.08 6.08
C THR A 104 21.86 -10.25 6.88
N GLU A 105 23.19 -10.37 7.04
CA GLU A 105 23.79 -11.39 7.91
C GLU A 105 23.16 -11.29 9.32
N PRO A 106 22.78 -12.43 9.95
CA PRO A 106 22.22 -12.42 11.28
C PRO A 106 23.27 -11.88 12.25
N VAL A 107 22.92 -10.79 12.94
CA VAL A 107 23.71 -10.22 14.02
C VAL A 107 23.96 -11.34 15.05
N VAL A 108 25.21 -11.80 15.18
CA VAL A 108 25.64 -12.59 16.33
C VAL A 108 25.70 -11.62 17.50
N LEU A 109 24.70 -11.67 18.38
CA LEU A 109 24.60 -10.75 19.49
C LEU A 109 25.55 -11.17 20.61
N ASN A 110 26.56 -10.33 20.87
CA ASN A 110 27.35 -10.41 22.09
C ASN A 110 26.46 -10.04 23.29
N SER A 111 26.57 -10.81 24.37
CA SER A 111 25.57 -11.01 25.43
C SER A 111 25.25 -9.80 26.34
N HIS A 112 25.54 -8.56 25.91
CA HIS A 112 25.41 -7.37 26.76
C HIS A 112 24.35 -6.34 26.28
N TYR A 113 23.61 -6.61 25.21
CA TYR A 113 22.55 -5.71 24.73
C TYR A 113 21.19 -6.42 24.61
N GLN A 114 20.63 -6.85 25.73
CA GLN A 114 19.32 -7.51 25.78
C GLN A 114 18.13 -6.58 25.46
N LEU A 115 18.35 -5.29 25.20
CA LEU A 115 17.28 -4.33 24.83
C LEU A 115 16.98 -4.26 23.32
N CYS A 116 17.91 -4.60 22.43
CA CYS A 116 17.71 -4.48 20.98
C CYS A 116 17.17 -5.76 20.31
N GLU A 117 17.45 -6.93 20.88
CA GLU A 117 16.89 -8.21 20.44
C GLU A 117 15.38 -8.26 20.59
N ILE A 118 14.89 -7.78 21.74
CA ILE A 118 13.46 -7.78 22.04
C ILE A 118 12.72 -6.92 21.00
N HIS A 119 13.19 -5.70 20.71
CA HIS A 119 12.54 -4.83 19.73
C HIS A 119 12.62 -5.38 18.30
N THR A 120 13.74 -5.97 17.89
CA THR A 120 13.91 -6.52 16.51
C THR A 120 13.12 -7.80 16.30
N THR A 121 13.08 -8.68 17.30
CA THR A 121 12.30 -9.92 17.28
C THR A 121 10.82 -9.64 17.36
N ILE A 122 10.37 -8.71 18.22
CA ILE A 122 8.98 -8.24 18.25
C ILE A 122 8.59 -7.68 16.88
N THR A 123 9.43 -6.85 16.27
CA THR A 123 9.16 -6.24 14.96
C THR A 123 9.09 -7.29 13.84
N LYS A 124 10.07 -8.20 13.75
CA LYS A 124 10.07 -9.29 12.75
C LYS A 124 8.91 -10.27 12.94
N ASN A 125 8.60 -10.65 14.17
CA ASN A 125 7.45 -11.50 14.48
C ASN A 125 6.15 -10.77 14.16
N THR A 126 6.03 -9.48 14.46
CA THR A 126 4.84 -8.68 14.10
C THR A 126 4.66 -8.63 12.59
N TYR A 127 5.72 -8.39 11.80
CA TYR A 127 5.61 -8.38 10.34
C TYR A 127 5.28 -9.75 9.76
N LEU A 128 5.94 -10.81 10.22
CA LEU A 128 5.65 -12.18 9.75
C LEU A 128 4.26 -12.62 10.19
N GLU A 129 3.88 -12.45 11.45
CA GLU A 129 2.54 -12.74 11.95
C GLU A 129 1.47 -11.94 11.23
N ASN A 130 1.69 -10.65 10.94
CA ASN A 130 0.74 -9.87 10.15
C ASN A 130 0.67 -10.37 8.71
N THR A 131 1.79 -10.73 8.09
CA THR A 131 1.82 -11.28 6.72
C THR A 131 1.16 -12.66 6.64
N TYR A 132 1.39 -13.54 7.61
CA TYR A 132 0.75 -14.84 7.70
C TYR A 132 -0.72 -14.71 8.05
N ARG A 133 -1.08 -13.81 8.97
CA ARG A 133 -2.48 -13.50 9.30
C ARG A 133 -3.22 -12.89 8.10
N GLU A 134 -2.58 -12.03 7.32
CA GLU A 134 -3.16 -11.48 6.08
C GLU A 134 -3.28 -12.56 5.00
N LYS A 135 -2.26 -13.39 4.80
CA LYS A 135 -2.33 -14.53 3.89
C LYS A 135 -3.42 -15.52 4.30
N GLU A 136 -3.50 -15.91 5.57
CA GLU A 136 -4.58 -16.74 6.11
C GLU A 136 -5.96 -16.09 5.91
N LYS A 137 -6.10 -14.79 6.16
CA LYS A 137 -7.32 -14.02 5.87
C LYS A 137 -7.67 -14.05 4.38
N ILE A 138 -6.68 -14.02 3.49
CA ILE A 138 -6.90 -14.12 2.03
C ILE A 138 -7.29 -15.57 1.64
N TYR A 139 -6.64 -16.59 2.20
CA TYR A 139 -6.94 -18.00 1.92
C TYR A 139 -8.32 -18.44 2.44
N LYS A 140 -8.83 -17.79 3.50
CA LYS A 140 -10.18 -18.06 4.05
C LYS A 140 -11.31 -17.35 3.31
N LYS A 141 -11.01 -16.38 2.44
CA LYS A 141 -12.02 -15.63 1.68
C LYS A 141 -12.44 -16.38 0.41
N LYS A 142 -13.71 -16.79 0.34
CA LYS A 142 -14.31 -17.48 -0.81
C LYS A 142 -15.17 -16.52 -1.64
N ARG A 143 -15.34 -16.79 -2.94
CA ARG A 143 -16.40 -16.13 -3.73
C ARG A 143 -17.73 -16.81 -3.42
N TRP A 144 -18.82 -16.07 -3.54
CA TRP A 144 -20.17 -16.63 -3.41
C TRP A 144 -20.38 -17.85 -4.33
N LYS A 145 -19.93 -17.75 -5.59
CA LYS A 145 -20.04 -18.82 -6.61
C LYS A 145 -19.21 -20.07 -6.31
N ASP A 146 -18.21 -19.98 -5.43
CA ASP A 146 -17.32 -21.10 -5.10
C ASP A 146 -17.85 -21.92 -3.90
N LEU A 147 -18.90 -21.44 -3.22
CA LEU A 147 -19.57 -22.14 -2.13
C LEU A 147 -20.42 -23.30 -2.66
N LYS A 148 -20.52 -24.37 -1.88
CA LYS A 148 -21.49 -25.43 -2.19
C LYS A 148 -22.92 -24.91 -2.01
N LYS A 149 -23.87 -25.49 -2.75
CA LYS A 149 -25.27 -25.02 -2.76
C LYS A 149 -25.95 -25.09 -1.39
N ASP A 150 -25.66 -26.14 -0.62
CA ASP A 150 -26.11 -26.30 0.77
C ASP A 150 -25.53 -25.24 1.72
N GLU A 151 -24.28 -24.83 1.49
CA GLU A 151 -23.62 -23.76 2.25
C GLU A 151 -24.25 -22.39 1.94
N GLN A 152 -24.57 -22.11 0.67
CA GLN A 152 -25.30 -20.90 0.26
C GLN A 152 -26.69 -20.84 0.87
N GLU A 153 -27.46 -21.93 0.79
CA GLU A 153 -28.82 -22.01 1.34
C GLU A 153 -28.84 -21.79 2.86
N ARG A 154 -27.84 -22.32 3.57
CA ARG A 154 -27.70 -22.10 5.01
C ARG A 154 -27.43 -20.62 5.34
N ILE A 155 -26.55 -19.97 4.58
CA ILE A 155 -26.25 -18.55 4.78
C ILE A 155 -27.50 -17.70 4.50
N ILE A 156 -28.23 -17.97 3.42
CA ILE A 156 -29.47 -17.25 3.08
C ILE A 156 -30.48 -17.31 4.22
N ARG A 157 -30.75 -18.49 4.79
CA ARG A 157 -31.65 -18.62 5.95
C ARG A 157 -31.19 -17.77 7.14
N GLN A 158 -29.88 -17.76 7.41
CA GLN A 158 -29.33 -16.94 8.49
C GLN A 158 -29.42 -15.44 8.21
N LEU A 159 -29.47 -15.02 6.94
CA LEU A 159 -29.71 -13.62 6.56
C LEU A 159 -31.18 -13.24 6.72
N GLU A 160 -32.10 -14.15 6.39
CA GLU A 160 -33.55 -13.97 6.57
C GLU A 160 -33.92 -13.77 8.05
N ASP A 161 -33.19 -14.42 8.96
CA ASP A 161 -33.37 -14.30 10.42
C ASP A 161 -32.81 -12.98 11.01
N ILE A 162 -32.10 -12.16 10.23
CA ILE A 162 -31.59 -10.87 10.72
C ILE A 162 -32.72 -9.85 10.70
N GLU A 163 -33.17 -9.43 11.89
CA GLU A 163 -34.10 -8.31 12.07
C GLU A 163 -33.49 -6.96 11.64
N ALA A 164 -33.35 -6.76 10.33
CA ALA A 164 -32.95 -5.50 9.73
C ALA A 164 -34.02 -5.03 8.74
N GLU A 165 -34.40 -3.74 8.81
CA GLU A 165 -35.31 -3.12 7.84
C GLU A 165 -34.85 -3.43 6.39
N PRO A 166 -35.78 -3.81 5.49
CA PRO A 166 -35.46 -4.69 4.38
C PRO A 166 -34.65 -3.95 3.32
N LEU A 167 -33.39 -4.35 3.17
CA LEU A 167 -32.73 -4.32 1.88
C LEU A 167 -32.78 -5.75 1.33
N PRO A 168 -33.23 -5.95 0.07
CA PRO A 168 -33.47 -7.29 -0.45
C PRO A 168 -32.17 -8.11 -0.41
N ILE A 169 -32.24 -9.29 0.21
CA ILE A 169 -31.13 -10.25 0.20
C ILE A 169 -30.70 -10.56 -1.24
N ASP A 170 -31.66 -10.58 -2.18
CA ASP A 170 -31.44 -10.76 -3.62
C ASP A 170 -30.54 -9.68 -4.25
N GLU A 171 -30.64 -8.42 -3.79
CA GLU A 171 -29.78 -7.34 -4.26
C GLU A 171 -28.35 -7.51 -3.76
N PHE A 172 -28.20 -7.91 -2.49
CA PHE A 172 -26.90 -8.24 -1.94
C PHE A 172 -26.26 -9.39 -2.72
N ILE A 173 -26.98 -10.49 -2.95
CA ILE A 173 -26.49 -11.65 -3.72
C ILE A 173 -26.11 -11.24 -5.16
N SER A 174 -26.96 -10.48 -5.84
CA SER A 174 -26.69 -9.98 -7.19
C SER A 174 -25.40 -9.15 -7.25
N SER A 175 -25.13 -8.35 -6.22
CA SER A 175 -23.89 -7.57 -6.10
C SER A 175 -22.64 -8.44 -5.92
N LEU A 176 -22.74 -9.57 -5.22
CA LEU A 176 -21.65 -10.54 -5.06
C LEU A 176 -21.29 -11.18 -6.40
N GLU A 177 -22.30 -11.53 -7.19
CA GLU A 177 -22.14 -12.25 -8.45
C GLU A 177 -21.58 -11.41 -9.58
N ALA A 178 -21.93 -10.12 -9.62
CA ALA A 178 -21.50 -9.18 -10.65
C ALA A 178 -20.03 -8.74 -10.49
N LYS A 179 -19.53 -8.68 -9.24
CA LYS A 179 -18.24 -8.04 -8.92
C LYS A 179 -17.16 -8.98 -8.42
N GLY A 180 -17.47 -10.25 -8.22
CA GLY A 180 -16.48 -11.27 -7.85
C GLY A 180 -15.86 -11.07 -6.47
N TYR A 181 -16.57 -10.37 -5.57
CA TYR A 181 -16.09 -10.12 -4.22
C TYR A 181 -15.87 -11.41 -3.42
N ARG A 182 -14.83 -11.43 -2.60
CA ARG A 182 -14.49 -12.54 -1.71
C ARG A 182 -14.70 -12.18 -0.24
N TYR A 183 -15.37 -13.03 0.51
CA TYR A 183 -15.65 -12.84 1.94
C TYR A 183 -15.29 -14.07 2.75
N GLU A 184 -14.88 -13.83 4.00
CA GLU A 184 -14.68 -14.86 5.03
C GLU A 184 -16.01 -15.16 5.72
N ASP A 185 -16.83 -14.12 5.97
CA ASP A 185 -18.16 -14.21 6.56
C ASP A 185 -19.16 -13.37 5.73
N PHE A 186 -20.06 -14.04 5.02
CA PHE A 186 -21.08 -13.41 4.19
C PHE A 186 -22.20 -12.74 5.01
N ILE A 187 -22.41 -13.18 6.24
CA ILE A 187 -23.43 -12.65 7.15
C ILE A 187 -22.97 -11.28 7.68
N GLU A 188 -21.71 -11.20 8.13
CA GLU A 188 -21.14 -9.93 8.58
C GLU A 188 -21.01 -8.93 7.43
N ALA A 189 -20.70 -9.43 6.21
CA ALA A 189 -20.70 -8.61 5.01
C ALA A 189 -22.09 -8.02 4.72
N TYR A 190 -23.16 -8.80 4.87
CA TYR A 190 -24.55 -8.32 4.73
C TYR A 190 -24.89 -7.29 5.79
N LYS A 191 -24.59 -7.55 7.07
CA LYS A 191 -24.84 -6.58 8.16
C LYS A 191 -24.11 -5.25 7.93
N SER A 192 -22.85 -5.30 7.51
CA SER A 192 -22.09 -4.09 7.16
C SER A 192 -22.70 -3.37 5.94
N TRP A 193 -23.19 -4.10 4.95
CA TRP A 193 -23.82 -3.55 3.75
C TRP A 193 -25.12 -2.82 4.11
N VAL A 194 -25.98 -3.46 4.92
CA VAL A 194 -27.23 -2.88 5.44
C VAL A 194 -26.97 -1.63 6.30
N SER A 195 -26.02 -1.71 7.23
CA SER A 195 -25.66 -0.58 8.11
C SER A 195 -25.19 0.65 7.31
N ARG A 196 -24.43 0.44 6.24
CA ARG A 196 -23.98 1.54 5.35
C ARG A 196 -25.16 2.15 4.61
N ALA A 197 -26.02 1.33 4.02
CA ALA A 197 -27.22 1.80 3.32
C ALA A 197 -28.20 2.55 4.25
N GLN A 198 -28.34 2.12 5.51
CA GLN A 198 -29.13 2.84 6.53
C GLN A 198 -28.48 4.16 6.98
N ASN A 199 -27.15 4.22 7.12
CA ASN A 199 -26.44 5.47 7.40
C ASN A 199 -26.60 6.49 6.27
N TRP A 200 -26.67 6.06 5.01
CA TRP A 200 -27.03 6.93 3.88
C TRP A 200 -28.46 7.48 4.02
N ARG A 201 -29.43 6.64 4.41
CA ARG A 201 -30.81 7.09 4.69
C ARG A 201 -30.88 8.12 5.81
N ARG A 202 -30.02 8.04 6.83
CA ARG A 202 -29.94 8.98 7.96
C ARG A 202 -29.10 10.23 7.70
N GLY A 203 -28.21 10.22 6.70
CA GLY A 203 -27.25 11.29 6.42
C GLY A 203 -27.70 12.37 5.42
N GLY A 204 -28.96 12.33 4.96
CA GLY A 204 -29.49 13.24 3.93
C GLY A 204 -29.67 14.72 4.33
N ASP A 205 -29.21 15.16 5.50
CA ASP A 205 -29.37 16.54 6.00
C ASP A 205 -28.04 17.31 6.13
N ARG A 206 -27.12 17.07 5.18
CA ARG A 206 -26.01 17.99 4.92
C ARG A 206 -25.94 18.31 3.44
N GLY A 207 -26.88 19.15 3.02
CA GLY A 207 -26.71 20.13 1.95
C GLY A 207 -26.18 19.60 0.62
N GLU A 208 -27.01 18.87 -0.12
CA GLU A 208 -27.01 18.90 -1.58
C GLU A 208 -28.46 18.68 -2.04
N ASN A 209 -29.00 19.68 -2.74
CA ASN A 209 -30.36 19.70 -3.23
C ASN A 209 -30.44 18.73 -4.43
N ILE A 210 -30.81 17.49 -4.17
CA ILE A 210 -31.12 16.50 -5.22
C ILE A 210 -32.60 16.20 -5.08
N GLU A 211 -33.35 16.48 -6.15
CA GLU A 211 -34.79 16.29 -6.23
C GLU A 211 -35.19 14.87 -5.79
N LYS A 212 -36.29 14.77 -5.04
CA LYS A 212 -36.85 13.51 -4.50
C LYS A 212 -37.39 12.56 -5.58
N THR A 213 -36.97 12.71 -6.84
CA THR A 213 -37.38 11.94 -8.01
C THR A 213 -36.41 10.80 -8.36
N ASP A 214 -35.24 10.71 -7.71
CA ASP A 214 -34.26 9.62 -7.91
C ASP A 214 -34.42 8.44 -6.93
N LEU A 215 -35.64 8.18 -6.45
CA LEU A 215 -35.96 7.01 -5.62
C LEU A 215 -35.91 5.67 -6.36
N ASN A 216 -35.45 5.66 -7.63
CA ASN A 216 -35.22 4.45 -8.41
C ASN A 216 -33.72 4.19 -8.69
N SER A 217 -32.83 4.66 -7.83
CA SER A 217 -31.37 4.55 -8.02
C SER A 217 -30.78 3.23 -7.47
N ASN A 218 -31.31 2.11 -7.97
CA ASN A 218 -30.74 0.75 -7.83
C ASN A 218 -29.25 0.64 -8.26
N SER A 219 -28.70 1.65 -8.94
CA SER A 219 -27.34 1.60 -9.48
C SER A 219 -26.23 1.92 -8.46
N ARG A 220 -26.52 2.61 -7.35
CA ARG A 220 -25.47 3.05 -6.39
C ARG A 220 -25.27 2.10 -5.20
N LEU A 221 -26.29 1.37 -4.76
CA LEU A 221 -26.14 0.30 -3.75
C LEU A 221 -25.27 -0.86 -4.27
N ASN A 222 -25.40 -1.18 -5.57
CA ASN A 222 -24.51 -2.11 -6.28
C ASN A 222 -23.03 -1.67 -6.25
N ASN A 223 -22.73 -0.40 -5.96
CA ASN A 223 -21.40 0.20 -5.97
C ASN A 223 -20.75 0.37 -4.59
N LEU A 224 -21.40 -0.06 -3.50
CA LEU A 224 -20.80 -0.01 -2.16
C LEU A 224 -20.18 -1.37 -1.80
N PRO A 225 -18.85 -1.56 -1.92
CA PRO A 225 -18.20 -2.72 -1.30
C PRO A 225 -18.37 -2.66 0.23
N PRO A 226 -18.75 -3.75 0.89
CA PRO A 226 -18.68 -3.89 2.34
C PRO A 226 -17.27 -3.63 2.86
N LYS A 227 -17.18 -3.24 4.14
CA LYS A 227 -15.90 -3.16 4.86
C LYS A 227 -15.28 -4.56 4.78
N ASP A 228 -14.07 -4.68 4.23
CA ASP A 228 -13.30 -5.93 4.04
C ASP A 228 -13.51 -6.72 2.74
N ALA A 229 -14.30 -6.19 1.78
CA ALA A 229 -14.37 -6.75 0.43
C ALA A 229 -13.01 -6.63 -0.29
N TYR A 230 -12.53 -7.72 -0.86
CA TYR A 230 -11.29 -7.77 -1.62
C TYR A 230 -11.54 -8.33 -3.02
N ILE A 231 -10.93 -7.72 -4.03
CA ILE A 231 -10.87 -8.23 -5.41
C ILE A 231 -9.40 -8.56 -5.66
N VAL A 232 -9.10 -9.83 -5.94
CA VAL A 232 -7.78 -10.21 -6.46
C VAL A 232 -7.84 -9.97 -7.96
N GLU A 233 -7.06 -9.02 -8.49
CA GLU A 233 -6.85 -8.94 -9.94
C GLU A 233 -6.04 -10.17 -10.36
N GLU A 234 -6.67 -11.06 -11.12
CA GLU A 234 -5.99 -12.19 -11.76
C GLU A 234 -5.09 -11.60 -12.87
N TRP A 235 -3.77 -11.68 -12.67
CA TRP A 235 -2.78 -11.40 -13.71
C TRP A 235 -2.67 -12.58 -14.67
#